data_AF-A0A9P7MU90-F1
#
_entry.id   AF-A0A9P7MU90-F1
#
_cell.length_a   1.000
_cell.length_b   1.000
_cell.length_c   1.000
_cell.angle_alpha   90.00
_cell.angle_beta   90.00
_cell.angle_gamma   90.00
#
_symmetry.space_group_name_H-M   'P 1'
#
loop_
_entity.id
_entity.type
_entity.pdbx_description
1 polymer ?
#
loop_
_entity_poly.entity_id
_entity_poly.type
_entity_poly.pdbx_seq_one_letter_code
_entity_poly.pdbx_strand_id
1 'polypeptide(L)'
;MYGPSCSLKVQRLPFGLYLKTTSTTWHRSLANEFAALQLQCLSELRAIPKEVSPKYAITNVLGTACYDGRLIIGSVYDAARGDYFGPFVDEDDFNNTLRCIPLPNVVHSSGHEIVLTHGDLNTRNIMMHNGRLSGIIDWETCGWFPDYWDYTKAHFITMLHRRWLRIVDAVLEKLGKFEAELVVERQLCHLVVLLLKRS
;
A
#
# COMPACT_ATOMS: atom_id res chain seq x y z
N MET A 1 -38.51 8.88 -6.66
CA MET A 1 -37.44 7.95 -6.23
C MET A 1 -37.16 7.00 -7.37
N TYR A 2 -35.93 6.92 -7.85
CA TYR A 2 -35.57 6.09 -9.01
C TYR A 2 -35.89 4.61 -8.73
N GLY A 3 -36.61 3.97 -9.66
CA GLY A 3 -37.10 2.60 -9.50
C GLY A 3 -35.99 1.55 -9.45
N PRO A 4 -36.28 0.35 -8.93
CA PRO A 4 -35.31 -0.74 -8.85
C PRO A 4 -34.85 -1.16 -10.26
N SER A 5 -33.56 -1.42 -10.43
CA SER A 5 -33.00 -1.99 -11.67
C SER A 5 -32.51 -3.41 -11.40
N CYS A 6 -33.07 -4.40 -12.11
CA CYS A 6 -32.65 -5.81 -12.22
C CYS A 6 -32.36 -6.60 -10.92
N SER A 7 -32.47 -5.98 -9.74
CA SER A 7 -32.18 -6.57 -8.44
C SER A 7 -32.77 -5.68 -7.34
N LEU A 8 -33.42 -6.28 -6.33
CA LEU A 8 -33.99 -5.59 -5.15
C LEU A 8 -32.93 -4.88 -4.28
N LYS A 9 -31.64 -5.08 -4.57
CA LYS A 9 -30.50 -4.58 -3.79
C LYS A 9 -29.70 -3.51 -4.52
N VAL A 10 -30.12 -3.09 -5.71
CA VAL A 10 -29.41 -2.11 -6.54
C VAL A 10 -30.35 -0.97 -6.88
N GLN A 11 -29.96 0.23 -6.48
CA GLN A 11 -30.64 1.48 -6.79
C GLN A 11 -29.81 2.29 -7.78
N ARG A 12 -30.42 2.72 -8.88
CA ARG A 12 -29.78 3.60 -9.86
C ARG A 12 -29.85 5.05 -9.36
N LEU A 13 -28.71 5.74 -9.36
CA LEU A 13 -28.56 7.15 -9.02
C LEU A 13 -28.39 7.99 -10.30
N PRO A 14 -28.45 9.33 -10.20
CA PRO A 14 -28.15 10.23 -11.33
C PRO A 14 -26.76 9.98 -11.91
N PHE A 15 -26.55 10.41 -13.17
CA PHE A 15 -25.27 10.33 -13.87
C PHE A 15 -24.72 8.90 -14.08
N GLY A 16 -25.58 7.89 -14.07
CA GLY A 16 -25.19 6.51 -14.35
C GLY A 16 -24.50 5.79 -13.17
N LEU A 17 -24.58 6.36 -11.97
CA LEU A 17 -24.08 5.73 -10.75
C LEU A 17 -25.07 4.68 -10.21
N TYR A 18 -24.55 3.66 -9.52
CA TYR A 18 -25.34 2.59 -8.92
C TYR A 18 -24.97 2.40 -7.45
N LEU A 19 -25.98 2.39 -6.58
CA LEU A 19 -25.84 2.14 -5.15
C LEU A 19 -26.33 0.72 -4.84
N LYS A 20 -25.47 -0.11 -4.25
CA LYS A 20 -25.80 -1.49 -3.85
C LYS A 20 -25.92 -1.59 -2.33
N THR A 21 -27.07 -2.00 -1.84
CA THR A 21 -27.31 -2.24 -0.40
C THR A 21 -27.18 -3.73 -0.07
N THR A 22 -26.40 -4.08 0.95
CA THR A 22 -26.23 -5.48 1.38
C THR A 22 -26.38 -5.63 2.89
N SER A 23 -26.92 -6.77 3.33
CA SER A 23 -27.15 -7.11 4.73
C SER A 23 -25.82 -7.37 5.47
N THR A 24 -25.77 -6.95 6.72
CA THR A 24 -24.59 -7.05 7.62
C THR A 24 -24.25 -8.49 8.03
N THR A 25 -25.11 -9.47 7.75
CA THR A 25 -24.91 -10.88 8.14
C THR A 25 -23.98 -11.68 7.22
N TRP A 26 -23.57 -11.13 6.07
CA TRP A 26 -22.72 -11.83 5.06
C TRP A 26 -21.23 -11.46 5.10
N HIS A 27 -20.76 -10.78 6.15
CA HIS A 27 -19.45 -10.12 6.12
C HIS A 27 -18.21 -11.02 6.25
N ARG A 28 -18.30 -12.24 6.80
CA ARG A 28 -17.12 -13.09 7.02
C ARG A 28 -16.71 -13.90 5.78
N SER A 29 -17.66 -14.51 5.07
CA SER A 29 -17.39 -15.23 3.81
C SER A 29 -16.85 -14.28 2.72
N LEU A 30 -17.49 -13.13 2.56
CA LEU A 30 -17.04 -12.11 1.61
C LEU A 30 -15.66 -11.53 1.98
N ALA A 31 -15.35 -11.36 3.26
CA ALA A 31 -14.02 -10.93 3.68
C ALA A 31 -12.95 -11.99 3.36
N ASN A 32 -13.28 -13.28 3.51
CA ASN A 32 -12.37 -14.37 3.19
C ASN A 32 -12.16 -14.54 1.68
N GLU A 33 -13.24 -14.44 0.88
CA GLU A 33 -13.17 -14.46 -0.59
C GLU A 33 -12.42 -13.23 -1.13
N PHE A 34 -12.69 -12.05 -0.56
CA PHE A 34 -11.98 -10.82 -0.87
C PHE A 34 -10.49 -10.95 -0.53
N ALA A 35 -10.16 -11.44 0.67
CA ALA A 35 -8.79 -11.68 1.08
C ALA A 35 -8.09 -12.69 0.17
N ALA A 36 -8.77 -13.76 -0.24
CA ALA A 36 -8.20 -14.75 -1.16
C ALA A 36 -7.92 -14.17 -2.56
N LEU A 37 -8.85 -13.37 -3.11
CA LEU A 37 -8.67 -12.72 -4.41
C LEU A 37 -7.57 -11.65 -4.37
N GLN A 38 -7.48 -10.89 -3.27
CA GLN A 38 -6.38 -9.96 -3.06
C GLN A 38 -5.04 -10.68 -2.94
N LEU A 39 -4.98 -11.78 -2.19
CA LEU A 39 -3.78 -12.58 -2.06
C LEU A 39 -3.31 -13.10 -3.43
N GLN A 40 -4.22 -13.63 -4.23
CA GLN A 40 -3.89 -14.11 -5.58
C GLN A 40 -3.34 -12.98 -6.45
N CYS A 41 -4.02 -11.83 -6.49
CA CYS A 41 -3.61 -10.68 -7.28
C CYS A 41 -2.24 -10.14 -6.83
N LEU A 42 -1.99 -10.05 -5.53
CA LEU A 42 -0.70 -9.61 -4.99
C LEU A 42 0.41 -10.63 -5.25
N SER A 43 0.11 -11.93 -5.18
CA SER A 43 1.08 -12.98 -5.51
C SER A 43 1.50 -12.90 -6.99
N GLU A 44 0.52 -12.72 -7.89
CA GLU A 44 0.79 -12.52 -9.32
C GLU A 44 1.58 -11.23 -9.58
N LEU A 45 1.24 -10.14 -8.89
CA LEU A 45 1.97 -8.88 -9.00
C LEU A 45 3.44 -9.04 -8.58
N ARG A 46 3.68 -9.69 -7.43
CA ARG A 46 5.03 -9.92 -6.89
C ARG A 46 5.85 -10.89 -7.73
N ALA A 47 5.20 -11.75 -8.51
CA ALA A 47 5.87 -12.70 -9.41
C ALA A 47 6.34 -12.05 -10.73
N ILE A 48 5.94 -10.81 -11.03
CA ILE A 48 6.44 -10.10 -12.20
C ILE A 48 7.95 -9.86 -12.02
N PRO A 49 8.79 -10.21 -13.01
CA PRO A 49 10.23 -9.99 -12.91
C PRO A 49 10.59 -8.53 -13.19
N LYS A 50 11.62 -8.03 -12.50
CA LYS A 50 12.20 -6.71 -12.76
C LYS A 50 13.14 -6.76 -13.95
N GLU A 51 12.68 -6.27 -15.10
CA GLU A 51 13.48 -6.20 -16.32
C GLU A 51 14.17 -4.85 -16.55
N VAL A 52 13.82 -3.84 -15.74
CA VAL A 52 14.31 -2.46 -15.88
C VAL A 52 15.50 -2.17 -14.97
N SER A 53 16.43 -1.35 -15.45
CA SER A 53 17.55 -0.80 -14.66
C SER A 53 18.21 -1.80 -13.71
N PRO A 54 18.87 -2.87 -14.22
CA PRO A 54 19.42 -3.95 -13.38
C PRO A 54 20.51 -3.49 -12.40
N LYS A 55 21.06 -2.30 -12.60
CA LYS A 55 22.01 -1.65 -11.68
C LYS A 55 21.38 -1.26 -10.34
N TYR A 56 20.07 -1.00 -10.31
CA TYR A 56 19.36 -0.50 -9.14
C TYR A 56 18.38 -1.56 -8.66
N ALA A 57 18.42 -1.91 -7.38
CA ALA A 57 17.45 -2.83 -6.80
C ALA A 57 16.07 -2.17 -6.71
N ILE A 58 15.99 -0.98 -6.10
CA ILE A 58 14.72 -0.31 -5.77
C ILE A 58 14.52 0.90 -6.69
N THR A 59 13.43 0.88 -7.44
CA THR A 59 13.11 1.89 -8.47
C THR A 59 11.60 2.03 -8.63
N ASN A 60 11.14 3.08 -9.31
CA ASN A 60 9.80 3.05 -9.88
C ASN A 60 9.69 1.98 -10.99
N VAL A 61 8.49 1.80 -11.54
CA VAL A 61 8.24 0.83 -12.62
C VAL A 61 9.03 1.07 -13.91
N LEU A 62 9.51 2.30 -14.14
CA LEU A 62 10.33 2.67 -15.30
C LEU A 62 11.84 2.51 -15.05
N GLY A 63 12.25 2.05 -13.86
CA GLY A 63 13.65 1.90 -13.51
C GLY A 63 14.34 3.21 -13.09
N THR A 64 13.57 4.24 -12.71
CA THR A 64 14.07 5.56 -12.27
C THR A 64 13.62 5.88 -10.84
N ALA A 65 13.74 7.14 -10.43
CA ALA A 65 13.44 7.58 -9.07
C ALA A 65 11.96 7.34 -8.69
N CYS A 66 11.75 6.92 -7.45
CA CYS A 66 10.47 6.61 -6.85
C CYS A 66 9.71 7.87 -6.43
N TYR A 67 8.40 7.87 -6.63
CA TYR A 67 7.48 8.83 -6.02
C TYR A 67 6.66 8.10 -4.95
N ASP A 68 6.85 8.45 -3.68
CA ASP A 68 6.20 7.75 -2.56
C ASP A 68 5.92 8.70 -1.40
N GLY A 69 4.65 8.79 -0.99
CA GLY A 69 4.21 9.67 0.10
C GLY A 69 4.93 9.44 1.43
N ARG A 70 5.35 8.22 1.74
CA ARG A 70 6.09 7.91 2.98
C ARG A 70 7.53 8.46 2.94
N LEU A 71 8.16 8.45 1.77
CA LEU A 71 9.48 9.05 1.56
C LEU A 71 9.40 10.58 1.62
N ILE A 72 8.38 11.16 0.98
CA ILE A 72 8.14 12.60 0.96
C ILE A 72 7.91 13.13 2.37
N ILE A 73 6.96 12.54 3.10
CA ILE A 73 6.60 12.98 4.47
C ILE A 73 7.74 12.70 5.46
N GLY A 74 8.50 11.64 5.25
CA GLY A 74 9.56 11.20 6.15
C GLY A 74 10.87 11.99 6.03
N SER A 75 11.02 12.86 5.04
CA SER A 75 12.27 13.57 4.75
C SER A 75 12.10 15.09 4.76
N VAL A 76 13.22 15.81 4.94
CA VAL A 76 13.24 17.25 4.75
C VAL A 76 13.21 17.55 3.25
N TYR A 77 12.36 18.51 2.84
CA TYR A 77 12.24 18.89 1.45
C TYR A 77 13.55 19.46 0.89
N ASP A 78 13.94 18.99 -0.30
CA ASP A 78 15.10 19.43 -1.07
C ASP A 78 14.60 19.88 -2.45
N ALA A 79 14.81 21.14 -2.81
CA ALA A 79 14.31 21.72 -4.05
C ALA A 79 15.01 21.19 -5.32
N ALA A 80 16.26 20.72 -5.22
CA ALA A 80 16.99 20.16 -6.35
C ALA A 80 16.53 18.73 -6.65
N ARG A 81 16.17 17.97 -5.61
CA ARG A 81 15.63 16.61 -5.73
C ARG A 81 14.12 16.59 -6.03
N GLY A 82 13.36 17.49 -5.41
CA GLY A 82 11.90 17.46 -5.39
C GLY A 82 11.35 16.26 -4.59
N ASP A 83 10.20 15.76 -5.03
CA ASP A 83 9.45 14.66 -4.38
C ASP A 83 9.89 13.25 -4.82
N TYR A 84 10.97 13.15 -5.60
CA TYR A 84 11.46 11.89 -6.15
C TYR A 84 12.68 11.38 -5.38
N PHE A 85 12.75 10.07 -5.16
CA PHE A 85 13.78 9.44 -4.34
C PHE A 85 14.46 8.28 -5.05
N GLY A 86 15.76 8.10 -4.83
CA GLY A 86 16.54 7.09 -5.56
C GLY A 86 16.75 7.47 -7.04
N PRO A 87 16.86 6.50 -7.97
CA PRO A 87 16.79 5.05 -7.74
C PRO A 87 17.91 4.55 -6.81
N PHE A 88 17.67 3.46 -6.08
CA PHE A 88 18.60 2.97 -5.06
C PHE A 88 19.33 1.74 -5.56
N VAL A 89 20.63 1.67 -5.27
CA VAL A 89 21.49 0.56 -5.71
C VAL A 89 21.06 -0.74 -5.03
N ASP A 90 20.78 -0.68 -3.74
CA ASP A 90 20.39 -1.79 -2.89
C ASP A 90 19.40 -1.35 -1.80
N GLU A 91 18.99 -2.29 -0.97
CA GLU A 91 18.09 -2.03 0.14
C GLU A 91 18.73 -1.21 1.27
N ASP A 92 20.05 -1.30 1.47
CA ASP A 92 20.75 -0.51 2.49
C ASP A 92 20.70 0.98 2.15
N ASP A 93 20.92 1.34 0.88
CA ASP A 93 20.80 2.71 0.35
C ASP A 93 19.38 3.26 0.54
N PHE A 94 18.37 2.43 0.29
CA PHE A 94 16.97 2.77 0.58
C PHE A 94 16.71 2.96 2.08
N ASN A 95 17.17 2.03 2.93
CA ASN A 95 16.99 2.07 4.38
C ASN A 95 17.66 3.30 5.01
N ASN A 96 18.81 3.73 4.47
CA ASN A 96 19.47 4.97 4.89
C ASN A 96 18.56 6.20 4.69
N THR A 97 17.78 6.23 3.62
CA THR A 97 16.84 7.31 3.29
C THR A 97 15.64 7.35 4.24
N LEU A 98 15.25 6.20 4.81
CA LEU A 98 14.14 6.10 5.75
C LEU A 98 14.49 6.53 7.19
N ARG A 99 15.78 6.76 7.49
CA ARG A 99 16.22 7.13 8.83
C ARG A 99 15.69 8.50 9.25
N CYS A 100 15.30 8.59 10.51
CA CYS A 100 14.83 9.83 11.11
C CYS A 100 15.89 10.36 12.09
N ILE A 101 16.31 11.63 11.93
CA ILE A 101 17.37 12.24 12.76
C ILE A 101 17.11 12.09 14.27
N PRO A 102 15.88 12.29 14.79
CA PRO A 102 15.61 12.11 16.22
C PRO A 102 15.61 10.65 16.70
N LEU A 103 15.62 9.68 15.79
CA LEU A 103 15.59 8.23 16.07
C LEU A 103 16.69 7.50 15.26
N PRO A 104 17.98 7.80 15.47
CA PRO A 104 19.07 7.29 14.63
C PRO A 104 19.25 5.77 14.71
N ASN A 105 18.79 5.15 15.80
CA ASN A 105 18.89 3.71 16.05
C ASN A 105 17.66 2.93 15.52
N VAL A 106 16.65 3.62 14.99
CA VAL A 106 15.45 2.99 14.42
C VAL A 106 15.67 2.88 12.92
N VAL A 107 16.03 1.67 12.47
CA VAL A 107 16.39 1.37 11.09
C VAL A 107 15.70 0.07 10.67
N HIS A 108 15.25 0.01 9.43
CA HIS A 108 14.74 -1.23 8.83
C HIS A 108 15.89 -2.23 8.62
N SER A 109 15.57 -3.52 8.70
CA SER A 109 16.51 -4.58 8.37
C SER A 109 16.64 -4.70 6.84
N SER A 110 17.69 -5.38 6.38
CA SER A 110 17.94 -5.61 4.95
C SER A 110 17.95 -7.11 4.66
N GLY A 111 17.84 -7.47 3.39
CA GLY A 111 17.77 -8.86 2.91
C GLY A 111 16.36 -9.27 2.49
N HIS A 112 15.46 -8.32 2.27
CA HIS A 112 14.11 -8.58 1.77
C HIS A 112 14.13 -8.85 0.26
N GLU A 113 13.15 -9.61 -0.21
CA GLU A 113 12.94 -9.75 -1.65
C GLU A 113 12.44 -8.42 -2.22
N ILE A 114 13.02 -8.00 -3.34
CA ILE A 114 12.56 -6.82 -4.06
C ILE A 114 11.53 -7.25 -5.10
N VAL A 115 10.29 -6.82 -4.88
CA VAL A 115 9.12 -7.22 -5.66
C VAL A 115 8.38 -6.00 -6.17
N LEU A 116 7.51 -6.20 -7.16
CA LEU A 116 6.61 -5.14 -7.58
C LEU A 116 5.56 -4.91 -6.49
N THR A 117 5.51 -3.68 -6.00
CA THR A 117 4.57 -3.22 -4.97
C THR A 117 3.72 -2.10 -5.53
N HIS A 118 2.47 -2.01 -5.08
CA HIS A 118 1.55 -0.99 -5.56
C HIS A 118 1.84 0.38 -4.91
N GLY A 119 2.33 0.39 -3.66
CA GLY A 119 2.69 1.61 -2.95
C GLY A 119 1.51 2.25 -2.23
N ASP A 120 0.31 2.33 -2.80
CA ASP A 120 -0.88 2.90 -2.10
C ASP A 120 -2.06 1.92 -2.02
N LEU A 121 -1.83 0.71 -1.49
CA LEU A 121 -2.92 -0.26 -1.28
C LEU A 121 -3.83 0.19 -0.14
N ASN A 122 -4.97 0.74 -0.52
CA ASN A 122 -6.01 1.19 0.37
C ASN A 122 -7.39 0.81 -0.21
N THR A 123 -8.44 0.88 0.61
CA THR A 123 -9.80 0.48 0.17
C THR A 123 -10.38 1.35 -0.96
N ARG A 124 -9.88 2.57 -1.16
CA ARG A 124 -10.35 3.48 -2.23
C ARG A 124 -9.73 3.14 -3.60
N ASN A 125 -8.58 2.47 -3.59
CA ASN A 125 -7.84 2.06 -4.78
C ASN A 125 -8.17 0.63 -5.23
N ILE A 126 -9.08 -0.04 -4.52
CA ILE A 126 -9.53 -1.40 -4.83
C ILE A 126 -10.98 -1.36 -5.34
N MET A 127 -11.17 -1.73 -6.61
CA MET A 127 -12.47 -1.75 -7.24
C MET A 127 -13.15 -3.12 -7.09
N MET A 128 -14.44 -3.09 -6.77
CA MET A 128 -15.26 -4.28 -6.63
C MET A 128 -16.45 -4.23 -7.59
N HIS A 129 -16.66 -5.32 -8.33
CA HIS A 129 -17.83 -5.51 -9.18
C HIS A 129 -18.51 -6.84 -8.83
N ASN A 130 -19.80 -6.79 -8.51
CA ASN A 130 -20.60 -7.96 -8.13
C ASN A 130 -20.00 -8.82 -7.00
N GLY A 131 -19.30 -8.20 -6.03
CA GLY A 131 -18.68 -8.91 -4.92
C GLY A 131 -17.34 -9.55 -5.24
N ARG A 132 -16.78 -9.29 -6.44
CA ARG A 132 -15.47 -9.75 -6.87
C ARG A 132 -14.55 -8.56 -7.11
N LEU A 133 -13.25 -8.75 -6.89
CA LEU A 133 -12.22 -7.80 -7.30
C LEU A 133 -12.33 -7.58 -8.82
N SER A 134 -12.45 -6.32 -9.22
CA SER A 134 -12.56 -5.93 -10.63
C SER A 134 -11.41 -5.06 -11.13
N GLY A 135 -10.55 -4.60 -10.22
CA GLY A 135 -9.36 -3.85 -10.58
C GLY A 135 -8.69 -3.20 -9.37
N ILE A 136 -7.43 -2.84 -9.56
CA ILE A 136 -6.66 -1.97 -8.67
C ILE A 136 -6.30 -0.74 -9.49
N ILE A 137 -6.43 0.44 -8.90
CA ILE A 137 -6.19 1.74 -9.55
C ILE A 137 -5.19 2.55 -8.72
N ASP A 138 -4.77 3.70 -9.25
CA ASP A 138 -3.88 4.65 -8.55
C ASP A 138 -2.45 4.13 -8.38
N TRP A 139 -1.87 3.70 -9.51
CA TRP A 139 -0.54 3.09 -9.61
C TRP A 139 0.62 4.11 -9.62
N GLU A 140 0.37 5.38 -9.30
CA GLU A 140 1.39 6.44 -9.41
C GLU A 140 2.57 6.26 -8.42
N THR A 141 2.35 5.52 -7.33
CA THR A 141 3.38 5.19 -6.33
C THR A 141 3.96 3.77 -6.51
N CYS A 142 3.60 3.10 -7.60
CA CYS A 142 4.04 1.74 -7.87
C CYS A 142 5.54 1.69 -8.18
N GLY A 143 6.19 0.62 -7.70
CA GLY A 143 7.61 0.39 -7.96
C GLY A 143 8.11 -0.92 -7.40
N TRP A 144 9.39 -1.15 -7.63
CA TRP A 144 10.15 -2.26 -7.09
C TRP A 144 10.66 -1.87 -5.71
N PHE A 145 10.12 -2.50 -4.67
CA PHE A 145 10.42 -2.21 -3.26
C PHE A 145 10.55 -3.51 -2.47
N PRO A 146 11.07 -3.47 -1.23
CA PRO A 146 11.03 -4.60 -0.32
C PRO A 146 9.61 -5.19 -0.18
N ASP A 147 9.50 -6.50 -0.07
CA ASP A 147 8.25 -7.26 0.01
C ASP A 147 7.35 -6.90 1.20
N TYR A 148 7.88 -6.24 2.23
CA TYR A 148 7.11 -5.68 3.33
C TYR A 148 6.41 -4.34 3.01
N TRP A 149 6.80 -3.65 1.94
CA TRP A 149 6.48 -2.23 1.73
C TRP A 149 4.98 -1.93 1.69
N ASP A 150 4.21 -2.71 0.91
CA ASP A 150 2.75 -2.59 0.84
C ASP A 150 2.07 -2.86 2.20
N TYR A 151 2.65 -3.75 3.02
CA TYR A 151 2.11 -4.08 4.34
C TYR A 151 2.29 -2.94 5.33
N THR A 152 3.52 -2.42 5.47
CA THR A 152 3.78 -1.33 6.41
C THR A 152 3.09 -0.04 5.96
N LYS A 153 3.02 0.24 4.65
CA LYS A 153 2.28 1.39 4.11
C LYS A 153 0.78 1.31 4.34
N ALA A 154 0.18 0.13 4.19
CA ALA A 154 -1.24 -0.05 4.49
C ALA A 154 -1.53 0.32 5.96
N HIS A 155 -0.65 -0.05 6.89
CA HIS A 155 -0.76 0.35 8.31
C HIS A 155 -0.48 1.84 8.54
N PHE A 156 0.41 2.47 7.78
CA PHE A 156 0.73 3.90 7.88
C PHE A 156 -0.42 4.80 7.42
N ILE A 157 -0.96 4.56 6.23
CA ILE A 157 -1.94 5.45 5.58
C ILE A 157 -3.33 5.34 6.23
N THR A 158 -3.66 4.16 6.77
CA THR A 158 -5.03 3.84 7.20
C THR A 158 -5.15 3.51 8.69
N MET A 159 -4.31 4.10 9.55
CA MET A 159 -4.29 3.87 11.01
C MET A 159 -5.67 3.87 11.69
N LEU A 160 -6.69 4.48 11.09
CA LEU A 160 -8.05 4.61 11.63
C LEU A 160 -9.03 3.51 11.17
N HIS A 161 -8.73 2.70 10.15
CA HIS A 161 -9.70 1.76 9.56
C HIS A 161 -9.48 0.30 10.01
N ARG A 162 -9.86 -0.02 11.25
CA ARG A 162 -9.67 -1.36 11.88
C ARG A 162 -10.19 -2.56 11.07
N ARG A 163 -11.19 -2.37 10.21
CA ARG A 163 -11.68 -3.46 9.34
C ARG A 163 -10.72 -3.74 8.20
N TRP A 164 -10.11 -2.70 7.64
CA TRP A 164 -9.14 -2.82 6.57
C TRP A 164 -7.84 -3.42 7.09
N LEU A 165 -7.33 -2.95 8.23
CA LEU A 165 -6.13 -3.51 8.85
C LEU A 165 -6.26 -5.02 9.09
N ARG A 166 -7.43 -5.50 9.56
CA ARG A 166 -7.68 -6.95 9.70
C ARG A 166 -7.62 -7.73 8.39
N ILE A 167 -7.99 -7.11 7.28
CA ILE A 167 -7.89 -7.75 5.96
C ILE A 167 -6.44 -7.73 5.49
N VAL A 168 -5.76 -6.59 5.62
CA VAL A 168 -4.33 -6.43 5.34
C VAL A 168 -3.53 -7.49 6.09
N ASP A 169 -3.72 -7.62 7.40
CA ASP A 169 -3.09 -8.64 8.23
C ASP A 169 -3.40 -10.04 7.68
N ALA A 170 -4.67 -10.40 7.49
CA ALA A 170 -5.06 -11.73 7.01
C ALA A 170 -4.55 -12.09 5.59
N VAL A 171 -4.26 -11.09 4.75
CA VAL A 171 -3.77 -11.28 3.37
C VAL A 171 -2.26 -11.28 3.34
N LEU A 172 -1.62 -10.24 3.87
CA LEU A 172 -0.18 -10.02 3.74
C LEU A 172 0.63 -10.88 4.71
N GLU A 173 0.07 -11.31 5.86
CA GLU A 173 0.71 -12.35 6.70
C GLU A 173 0.90 -13.68 5.96
N LYS A 174 0.13 -13.93 4.90
CA LYS A 174 0.30 -15.12 4.05
C LYS A 174 1.41 -14.96 3.02
N LEU A 175 1.81 -13.72 2.73
CA LEU A 175 2.89 -13.40 1.80
C LEU A 175 4.24 -13.29 2.52
N GLY A 176 4.23 -12.98 3.82
CA GLY A 176 5.44 -12.94 4.65
C GLY A 176 5.12 -12.51 6.07
N LYS A 177 6.13 -12.57 6.93
CA LYS A 177 6.06 -12.10 8.33
C LYS A 177 6.84 -10.80 8.43
N PHE A 178 6.11 -9.69 8.55
CA PHE A 178 6.64 -8.33 8.47
C PHE A 178 6.43 -7.54 9.77
N GLU A 179 6.25 -8.25 10.90
CA GLU A 179 5.95 -7.64 12.18
C GLU A 179 7.11 -6.77 12.70
N ALA A 180 8.35 -7.17 12.41
CA ALA A 180 9.53 -6.40 12.80
C ALA A 180 9.57 -5.05 12.04
N GLU A 181 9.35 -5.09 10.74
CA GLU A 181 9.32 -3.93 9.84
C GLU A 181 8.16 -3.00 10.21
N LEU A 182 7.01 -3.56 10.59
CA LEU A 182 5.88 -2.78 11.07
C LEU A 182 6.16 -2.10 12.42
N VAL A 183 6.90 -2.74 13.34
CA VAL A 183 7.32 -2.11 14.60
C VAL A 183 8.23 -0.92 14.34
N VAL A 184 9.23 -1.08 13.46
CA VAL A 184 10.12 0.01 13.03
C VAL A 184 9.30 1.15 12.42
N GLU A 185 8.39 0.83 11.50
CA GLU A 185 7.57 1.82 10.84
C GLU A 185 6.69 2.60 11.82
N ARG A 186 6.05 1.92 12.80
CA ARG A 186 5.24 2.58 13.83
C ARG A 186 6.05 3.54 14.69
N GLN A 187 7.30 3.20 15.01
CA GLN A 187 8.19 4.10 15.76
C GLN A 187 8.52 5.35 14.95
N LEU A 188 8.86 5.20 13.67
CA LEU A 188 9.13 6.33 12.77
C LEU A 188 7.89 7.21 12.57
N CYS A 189 6.72 6.60 12.39
CA CYS A 189 5.48 7.31 12.10
C CYS A 189 4.88 8.05 13.31
N HIS A 190 5.05 7.52 14.52
CA HIS A 190 4.58 8.20 15.74
C HIS A 190 5.22 9.59 15.88
N LEU A 191 6.48 9.72 15.51
CA LEU A 191 7.21 10.98 15.58
C LEU A 191 6.74 11.98 14.50
N VAL A 192 6.54 11.53 13.27
CA VAL A 192 6.01 12.34 12.15
C VAL A 192 4.66 12.95 12.50
N VAL A 193 3.74 12.15 13.05
CA VAL A 193 2.41 12.64 13.46
C VAL A 193 2.50 13.63 14.63
N LEU A 194 3.44 13.45 15.56
CA LEU A 194 3.67 14.40 16.65
C LEU A 194 4.27 15.72 16.17
N LEU A 195 5.15 15.69 15.17
CA LEU A 195 5.74 16.89 14.57
C LEU A 195 4.71 17.70 13.77
N LEU A 196 3.87 17.02 12.98
CA LEU A 196 2.78 17.67 12.22
C LEU A 196 1.67 18.28 13.10
N LYS A 197 1.53 17.85 14.35
CA LYS A 197 0.58 18.42 15.32
C LYS A 197 1.13 19.62 16.10
N ARG A 198 2.42 19.94 15.94
CA ARG A 198 3.09 21.06 16.63
C ARG A 198 3.37 22.27 15.73
N SER A 199 3.01 22.18 14.46
CA SER A 199 3.04 23.24 13.44
C SER A 199 1.64 23.73 13.13
#